data_AF-A0A2K3JB34-F1
#
_entry.id   AF-A0A2K3JB34-F1
#
_cell.length_a   1.000
_cell.length_b   1.000
_cell.length_c   1.000
_cell.angle_alpha   90.00
_cell.angle_beta   90.00
_cell.angle_gamma   90.00
#
_symmetry.space_group_name_H-M   'P 1'
#
loop_
_entity.id
_entity.type
_entity.pdbx_description
1 polymer ?
#
loop_
_entity_poly.entity_id
_entity_poly.type
_entity_poly.pdbx_seq_one_letter_code
_entity_poly.pdbx_strand_id
1 'polypeptide(L)'
;MCGGKEVARDDLKGDLLCTNCGHIVTRTESRAVGKFDVAQHLKRNGKMTFPRLMEVTGASDDKLFGVLTSMESMDLVTQIAGQYSLTKKGQRWYRQRLGQEWGY
;
A
#
# COMPACT_ATOMS: atom_id res chain seq x y z
N MET A 1 7.43 -14.89 -24.18
CA MET A 1 6.76 -14.69 -22.89
C MET A 1 6.84 -16.00 -22.12
N CYS A 2 7.49 -16.01 -20.95
CA CYS A 2 7.66 -17.22 -20.14
C CYS A 2 6.35 -17.49 -19.38
N GLY A 3 5.75 -18.67 -19.58
CA GLY A 3 4.48 -19.07 -18.96
C GLY A 3 4.63 -19.34 -17.46
N GLY A 4 3.79 -18.71 -16.64
CA GLY A 4 3.92 -18.60 -15.18
C GLY A 4 3.70 -19.85 -14.32
N LYS A 5 4.16 -21.05 -14.70
CA LYS A 5 3.98 -22.27 -13.89
C LYS A 5 5.24 -22.88 -13.27
N GLU A 6 6.42 -22.28 -13.46
CA GLU A 6 7.70 -22.89 -13.04
C GLU A 6 8.61 -21.87 -12.35
N VAL A 7 8.26 -21.49 -11.12
CA VAL A 7 9.06 -20.57 -10.30
C VAL A 7 9.63 -21.35 -9.11
N ALA A 8 10.95 -21.39 -9.00
CA ALA A 8 11.63 -21.95 -7.82
C ALA A 8 11.91 -20.81 -6.84
N ARG A 9 11.60 -21.03 -5.56
CA ARG A 9 11.97 -20.12 -4.47
C ARG A 9 13.41 -20.42 -4.06
N ASP A 10 14.26 -19.40 -4.06
CA ASP A 10 15.58 -19.47 -3.43
C ASP A 10 15.46 -18.98 -1.98
N ASP A 11 15.67 -19.90 -1.04
CA ASP A 11 15.47 -19.68 0.40
C ASP A 11 16.51 -18.74 1.04
N LEU A 12 17.58 -18.36 0.34
CA LEU A 12 18.64 -17.51 0.89
C LEU A 12 18.44 -16.00 0.64
N LYS A 13 17.63 -15.61 -0.36
CA LYS A 13 17.44 -14.19 -0.73
C LYS A 13 16.00 -13.77 -1.03
N GLY A 14 15.05 -14.70 -1.10
CA GLY A 14 13.64 -14.38 -1.38
C GLY A 14 13.39 -13.90 -2.81
N ASP A 15 14.39 -13.99 -3.68
CA ASP A 15 14.28 -13.69 -5.10
C ASP A 15 13.57 -14.86 -5.81
N LEU A 16 12.60 -14.53 -6.65
CA LEU A 16 11.92 -15.50 -7.50
C LEU A 16 12.73 -15.63 -8.78
N LEU A 17 13.28 -16.83 -9.02
CA LEU A 17 14.02 -17.12 -10.24
C LEU A 17 13.08 -17.78 -11.25
N CYS A 18 13.06 -17.24 -12.47
CA CYS A 18 12.46 -17.95 -13.60
C CYS A 18 13.40 -19.10 -13.98
N THR A 19 13.01 -20.33 -13.68
CA THR A 19 13.82 -21.52 -13.91
C THR A 19 14.12 -21.81 -15.39
N ASN A 20 13.39 -21.19 -16.32
CA ASN A 20 13.51 -21.42 -17.76
C ASN A 20 14.53 -20.49 -18.45
N CYS A 21 14.72 -19.26 -17.95
CA CYS A 21 15.65 -18.29 -18.57
C CYS A 21 16.70 -17.71 -17.61
N GLY A 22 16.72 -18.15 -16.35
CA GLY A 22 17.66 -17.64 -15.34
C GLY A 22 17.49 -16.16 -15.03
N HIS A 23 16.42 -15.52 -15.53
CA HIS A 23 16.16 -14.12 -15.26
C HIS A 23 15.70 -13.98 -13.82
N ILE A 24 16.41 -13.14 -13.07
CA ILE A 24 16.03 -12.75 -11.73
C ILE A 24 14.76 -11.92 -11.87
N VAL A 25 13.63 -12.46 -11.39
CA VAL A 25 12.42 -11.65 -11.23
C VAL A 25 12.65 -10.84 -9.97
N THR A 26 13.43 -9.77 -10.11
CA THR A 26 13.55 -8.78 -9.05
C THR A 26 12.16 -8.19 -8.88
N ARG A 27 11.48 -8.54 -7.79
CA ARG A 27 10.37 -7.72 -7.31
C ARG A 27 10.98 -6.34 -7.10
N THR A 28 10.72 -5.40 -8.00
CA THR A 28 11.02 -3.98 -7.79
C THR A 28 10.67 -3.67 -6.35
N GLU A 29 11.67 -3.32 -5.54
CA GLU A 29 11.57 -3.10 -4.10
C GLU A 29 10.60 -1.93 -3.87
N SER A 30 9.30 -2.25 -3.88
CA SER A 30 8.26 -1.26 -3.67
C SER A 30 8.26 -0.88 -2.21
N ARG A 31 8.26 0.41 -1.93
CA ARG A 31 8.25 0.94 -0.57
C ARG A 31 7.08 0.33 0.20
N ALA A 32 7.35 -0.14 1.42
CA ALA A 32 6.27 -0.53 2.33
C ALA A 32 5.48 0.72 2.72
N VAL A 33 4.16 0.70 2.54
CA VAL A 33 3.27 1.81 2.90
C VAL A 33 2.38 1.39 4.06
N GLY A 34 2.34 2.23 5.10
CA GLY A 34 1.48 2.01 6.26
C GLY A 34 0.10 2.67 6.10
N LYS A 35 -0.87 2.18 6.87
CA LYS A 35 -2.20 2.85 7.00
C LYS A 35 -2.06 4.30 7.44
N PHE A 36 -1.07 4.58 8.28
CA PHE A 36 -0.80 5.92 8.79
C PHE A 36 -0.30 6.87 7.70
N ASP A 37 0.66 6.42 6.88
CA ASP A 37 1.15 7.20 5.73
C ASP A 37 0.02 7.57 4.77
N VAL A 38 -0.83 6.58 4.41
CA VAL A 38 -2.01 6.81 3.56
C VAL A 38 -2.95 7.83 4.21
N ALA A 39 -3.23 7.68 5.50
CA ALA A 39 -4.08 8.61 6.24
C ALA A 39 -3.49 10.02 6.31
N GLN A 40 -2.17 10.16 6.43
CA GLN A 40 -1.49 11.46 6.42
C GLN A 40 -1.68 12.17 5.08
N HIS A 41 -1.47 11.47 3.96
CA HIS A 41 -1.69 12.03 2.62
C HIS A 41 -3.15 12.41 2.37
N LEU A 42 -4.09 11.56 2.78
CA LEU A 42 -5.52 11.86 2.67
C LEU A 42 -5.93 13.02 3.58
N LYS A 43 -5.36 13.13 4.78
CA LYS A 43 -5.66 14.25 5.69
C LYS A 43 -5.17 15.58 5.12
N ARG A 44 -4.00 15.59 4.48
CA ARG A 44 -3.39 16.79 3.87
C ARG A 44 -4.07 17.22 2.59
N ASN A 45 -4.46 16.27 1.73
CA ASN A 45 -4.97 16.56 0.38
C ASN A 45 -6.50 16.39 0.25
N GLY A 46 -7.17 15.88 1.29
CA GLY A 46 -8.61 15.63 1.31
C GLY A 46 -9.00 14.34 0.60
N LYS A 47 -9.25 14.44 -0.71
CA LYS A 47 -9.67 13.31 -1.56
C LYS A 47 -8.58 12.98 -2.56
N MET A 48 -8.27 11.70 -2.75
CA MET A 48 -7.23 11.27 -3.68
C MET A 48 -7.65 10.04 -4.46
N THR A 49 -7.30 9.98 -5.74
CA THR A 49 -7.48 8.78 -6.55
C THR A 49 -6.42 7.74 -6.21
N PHE A 50 -6.67 6.47 -6.56
CA PHE A 50 -5.69 5.40 -6.39
C PHE A 50 -4.33 5.70 -7.06
N PRO A 51 -4.27 6.15 -8.34
CA PRO A 51 -2.98 6.44 -8.97
C PRO A 51 -2.22 7.55 -8.26
N ARG A 52 -2.93 8.59 -7.78
CA ARG A 52 -2.30 9.68 -7.06
C ARG A 52 -1.75 9.23 -5.71
N LEU A 53 -2.43 8.30 -5.03
CA LEU A 53 -1.94 7.69 -3.79
C LEU A 53 -0.69 6.85 -4.06
N MET A 54 -0.62 6.09 -5.16
CA MET A 54 0.59 5.36 -5.55
C MET A 54 1.77 6.32 -5.76
N GLU A 55 1.57 7.39 -6.52
CA GLU A 55 2.61 8.38 -6.81
C GLU A 55 3.20 9.01 -5.54
N VAL A 56 2.35 9.41 -4.59
CA VAL A 56 2.83 10.09 -3.38
C VAL A 56 3.40 9.14 -2.33
N THR A 57 2.94 7.89 -2.30
CA THR A 57 3.43 6.88 -1.34
C THR A 57 4.63 6.10 -1.87
N GLY A 58 4.83 6.04 -3.19
CA GLY A 58 5.83 5.19 -3.84
C GLY A 58 5.55 3.69 -3.66
N ALA A 59 4.31 3.34 -3.29
CA ALA A 59 3.90 1.96 -3.07
C ALA A 59 3.60 1.25 -4.40
N SER A 60 3.81 -0.06 -4.42
CA SER A 60 3.26 -0.90 -5.51
C SER A 60 1.74 -1.01 -5.40
N ASP A 61 1.12 -1.30 -6.53
CA ASP A 61 -0.33 -1.49 -6.69
C ASP A 61 -0.87 -2.48 -5.63
N ASP A 62 -0.34 -3.71 -5.60
CA ASP A 62 -0.74 -4.77 -4.66
C ASP A 62 -0.69 -4.32 -3.19
N LYS A 63 0.40 -3.62 -2.81
CA LYS A 63 0.60 -3.17 -1.42
C LYS A 63 -0.37 -2.07 -1.04
N LEU A 64 -0.52 -1.06 -1.91
CA LEU A 64 -1.45 0.03 -1.66
C LEU A 64 -2.89 -0.47 -1.64
N PHE A 65 -3.25 -1.37 -2.55
CA PHE A 65 -4.56 -2.01 -2.60
C PHE A 65 -4.86 -2.75 -1.29
N GLY A 66 -3.96 -3.64 -0.84
CA GLY A 66 -4.14 -4.36 0.41
C GLY A 66 -4.29 -3.45 1.63
N VAL A 67 -3.55 -2.33 1.67
CA VAL A 67 -3.68 -1.33 2.73
C VAL A 67 -5.02 -0.61 2.67
N LEU A 68 -5.45 -0.16 1.49
CA LEU A 68 -6.73 0.53 1.30
C LEU A 68 -7.91 -0.38 1.62
N THR A 69 -7.92 -1.63 1.13
CA THR A 69 -8.95 -2.61 1.47
C THR A 69 -9.03 -2.84 2.98
N SER A 70 -7.88 -2.94 3.66
CA SER A 70 -7.86 -3.07 5.12
C SER A 70 -8.34 -1.81 5.85
N MET A 71 -8.08 -0.62 5.30
CA MET A 71 -8.58 0.63 5.86
C MET A 71 -10.09 0.79 5.64
N GLU A 72 -10.62 0.36 4.50
CA GLU A 72 -12.06 0.33 4.20
C GLU A 72 -12.79 -0.65 5.09
N SER A 73 -12.26 -1.87 5.28
CA SER A 73 -12.85 -2.87 6.17
C SER A 73 -12.89 -2.39 7.64
N MET A 74 -11.97 -1.50 8.01
CA MET A 74 -11.94 -0.86 9.33
C MET A 74 -12.80 0.42 9.40
N ASP A 75 -13.46 0.82 8.32
CA ASP A 75 -14.22 2.07 8.19
C ASP A 75 -13.35 3.32 8.46
N LEU A 76 -12.08 3.30 8.06
CA LEU A 76 -11.16 4.43 8.19
C LEU A 76 -11.14 5.30 6.94
N VAL A 77 -11.29 4.69 5.77
CA VAL A 77 -11.40 5.37 4.49
C VAL A 77 -12.68 4.94 3.78
N THR A 78 -13.18 5.81 2.91
CA THR A 78 -14.29 5.52 2.01
C THR A 78 -13.90 5.93 0.60
N GLN A 79 -14.29 5.10 -0.37
CA GLN A 79 -14.16 5.41 -1.78
C GLN A 79 -15.50 5.94 -2.33
N ILE A 80 -15.48 7.15 -2.87
CA ILE A 80 -16.64 7.76 -3.55
C ILE A 80 -16.16 8.24 -4.91
N ALA A 81 -16.81 7.77 -5.98
CA ALA A 81 -16.46 8.13 -7.37
C ALA A 81 -14.96 7.93 -7.70
N GLY A 82 -14.38 6.81 -7.26
CA GLY A 82 -12.97 6.48 -7.50
C GLY A 82 -11.97 7.28 -6.66
N GLN A 83 -12.43 8.13 -5.74
CA GLN A 83 -11.59 8.89 -4.83
C GLN A 83 -11.71 8.38 -3.40
N TYR A 84 -10.58 8.15 -2.77
CA TYR A 84 -10.47 7.80 -1.36
C TYR A 84 -10.43 9.05 -0.50
N SER A 85 -11.08 8.97 0.67
CA SER A 85 -11.08 10.02 1.67
C SER A 85 -11.22 9.42 3.08
N LEU A 86 -10.75 10.14 4.10
CA LEU A 86 -10.91 9.70 5.48
C LEU A 86 -12.36 9.87 5.96
N THR A 87 -12.90 8.82 6.57
CA THR A 87 -14.18 8.89 7.30
C THR A 87 -14.01 9.68 8.61
N LYS A 88 -15.12 10.01 9.29
CA LYS A 88 -15.06 10.61 10.64
C LYS A 88 -14.28 9.72 11.63
N LYS A 89 -14.44 8.40 11.51
CA LYS A 89 -13.71 7.40 12.31
C LYS A 89 -12.24 7.38 11.95
N GLY A 90 -11.90 7.39 10.65
CA GLY A 90 -10.52 7.49 10.16
C GLY A 90 -9.79 8.73 10.65
N GLN A 91 -10.46 9.89 10.67
CA GLN A 91 -9.89 11.12 11.21
C GLN A 91 -9.63 11.05 12.72
N ARG A 92 -10.50 10.37 13.48
CA ARG A 92 -10.29 10.15 14.92
C ARG A 92 -9.12 9.19 15.16
N TRP A 93 -9.09 8.09 14.41
CA TRP A 93 -8.01 7.11 14.46
C TRP A 93 -6.65 7.74 14.13
N TYR A 94 -6.58 8.55 13.07
CA TYR A 94 -5.36 9.26 12.67
C TYR A 94 -4.86 10.19 13.77
N ARG A 95 -5.75 10.96 14.42
CA ARG A 95 -5.38 11.83 15.56
C ARG A 95 -4.87 11.04 16.77
N GLN A 96 -5.50 9.89 17.08
CA GLN A 96 -5.04 9.02 18.16
C GLN A 96 -3.64 8.47 17.87
N ARG A 97 -3.36 8.08 16.62
CA ARG A 97 -2.04 7.61 16.20
C ARG A 97 -0.99 8.73 16.19
N LEU A 98 -1.34 9.92 15.75
CA LEU A 98 -0.47 11.10 15.89
C LEU A 98 -0.07 11.34 17.36
N GLY A 99 -1.03 11.27 18.29
CA GLY A 99 -0.73 11.44 19.73
C GLY A 99 0.18 10.34 20.30
N GLN A 100 0.10 9.11 19.76
CA GLN A 100 0.98 8.01 20.15
C GLN A 100 2.38 8.11 19.55
N GLU A 101 2.51 8.60 18.31
CA GLU A 101 3.80 8.78 17.64
C GLU A 101 4.57 9.99 18.18
N TRP A 102 3.86 11.04 18.60
CA TRP A 102 4.45 12.34 18.97
C TRP A 102 4.25 12.74 20.43
N GLY A 103 3.61 11.91 21.26
CA GLY A 103 3.55 12.06 22.71
C GLY A 103 2.87 13.35 23.19
N TYR A 104 1.58 13.51 22.91
CA TYR A 104 0.73 14.57 23.48
C TYR A 104 -0.24 14.01 24.52
#